data_AF-A0A3N5TZ14-F1
#
_entry.id   AF-A0A3N5TZ14-F1
#
_cell.length_a   1.000
_cell.length_b   1.000
_cell.length_c   1.000
_cell.angle_alpha   90.00
_cell.angle_beta   90.00
_cell.angle_gamma   90.00
#
_symmetry.space_group_name_H-M   'P 1'
#
loop_
_entity.id
_entity.type
_entity.pdbx_description
1 polymer ?
#
loop_
_entity_poly.entity_id
_entity_poly.type
_entity_poly.pdbx_seq_one_letter_code
_entity_poly.pdbx_strand_id
1 'polypeptide(L)'
;MTTIHMETEKVRSVARKLDADGALMLSSLSQTRSSASRLHFAWQGGDADDFNNELNRLIKNIENQVIALQNLSVRATREVDEWISNDGATS
;
A
#
# COMPACT_ATOMS: atom_id res chain seq x y z
N MET A 1 -27.68 18.63 18.62
CA MET A 1 -26.60 17.65 18.49
C MET A 1 -26.46 17.31 17.02
N THR A 2 -25.25 17.46 16.46
CA THR A 2 -24.98 17.08 15.07
C THR A 2 -24.66 15.59 15.07
N THR A 3 -25.55 14.78 14.51
CA THR A 3 -25.28 13.34 14.35
C THR A 3 -24.26 13.18 13.22
N ILE A 4 -23.07 12.68 13.55
CA ILE A 4 -22.09 12.30 12.52
C ILE A 4 -22.61 11.02 11.88
N HIS A 5 -22.69 10.97 10.56
CA HIS A 5 -23.09 9.77 9.82
C HIS A 5 -21.93 9.32 8.94
N MET A 6 -21.47 8.08 9.13
CA MET A 6 -20.41 7.49 8.31
C MET A 6 -21.02 6.78 7.10
N GLU A 7 -20.50 7.09 5.90
CA GLU A 7 -20.82 6.37 4.66
C GLU A 7 -20.07 5.01 4.63
N THR A 8 -20.47 4.07 5.49
CA THR A 8 -19.76 2.80 5.77
C THR A 8 -19.41 2.01 4.50
N GLU A 9 -20.33 1.91 3.53
CA GLU A 9 -20.08 1.21 2.27
C GLU A 9 -19.03 1.89 1.39
N LYS A 10 -18.99 3.23 1.40
CA LYS A 10 -17.95 3.97 0.68
C LYS A 10 -16.59 3.77 1.33
N VAL A 11 -16.51 3.80 2.65
CA VAL A 11 -15.26 3.54 3.38
C VAL A 11 -14.77 2.11 3.14
N ARG A 12 -15.67 1.11 3.14
CA ARG A 12 -15.34 -0.27 2.77
C ARG A 12 -14.86 -0.41 1.33
N SER A 13 -15.51 0.29 0.39
CA SER A 13 -15.09 0.32 -1.01
C SER A 13 -13.67 0.89 -1.16
N VAL A 14 -13.37 1.97 -0.45
CA VAL A 14 -12.03 2.58 -0.42
C VAL A 14 -11.02 1.60 0.19
N ALA A 15 -11.32 0.97 1.31
CA ALA A 15 -10.43 -0.01 1.94
C ALA A 15 -10.07 -1.17 0.99
N ARG A 16 -11.07 -1.76 0.32
CA ARG A 16 -10.85 -2.82 -0.69
C ARG A 16 -9.98 -2.34 -1.85
N LYS A 17 -10.20 -1.10 -2.31
CA LYS A 17 -9.38 -0.51 -3.38
C LYS A 17 -7.93 -0.33 -2.94
N LEU A 18 -7.69 0.18 -1.74
CA LEU A 18 -6.34 0.33 -1.17
C LEU A 18 -5.61 -1.01 -1.08
N ASP A 19 -6.31 -2.07 -0.69
CA ASP A 19 -5.76 -3.42 -0.62
C ASP A 19 -5.41 -3.98 -2.02
N ALA A 20 -6.33 -3.84 -2.98
CA ALA A 20 -6.11 -4.26 -4.36
C ALA A 20 -4.95 -3.51 -5.03
N ASP A 21 -4.90 -2.18 -4.87
CA ASP A 21 -3.83 -1.34 -5.40
C ASP A 21 -2.48 -1.72 -4.75
N GLY A 22 -2.48 -1.97 -3.43
CA GLY A 22 -1.30 -2.46 -2.71
C GLY A 22 -0.77 -3.80 -3.24
N ALA A 23 -1.68 -4.75 -3.53
CA ALA A 23 -1.31 -6.04 -4.10
C ALA A 23 -0.71 -5.91 -5.51
N LEU A 24 -1.28 -5.04 -6.35
CA LEU A 24 -0.74 -4.74 -7.68
C LEU A 24 0.67 -4.14 -7.60
N MET A 25 0.86 -3.16 -6.71
CA MET A 25 2.18 -2.54 -6.49
C MET A 25 3.21 -3.57 -6.01
N LEU A 26 2.84 -4.50 -5.13
CA LEU A 26 3.73 -5.56 -4.65
C LEU A 26 4.17 -6.49 -5.79
N SER A 27 3.26 -6.84 -6.71
CA SER A 27 3.55 -7.63 -7.89
C SER A 27 4.53 -6.92 -8.83
N SER A 28 4.28 -5.64 -9.13
CA SER A 28 5.20 -4.82 -9.93
C SER A 28 6.57 -4.68 -9.28
N LEU A 29 6.62 -4.47 -7.96
CA LEU A 29 7.87 -4.37 -7.21
C LEU A 29 8.70 -5.66 -7.28
N SER A 30 8.05 -6.82 -7.21
CA SER A 30 8.71 -8.12 -7.38
C SER A 30 9.38 -8.24 -8.76
N GLN A 31 8.70 -7.80 -9.81
CA GLN A 31 9.25 -7.76 -11.17
C GLN A 31 10.43 -6.78 -11.27
N THR A 32 10.29 -5.58 -10.72
CA THR A 32 11.36 -4.56 -10.68
C THR A 32 12.60 -5.09 -9.97
N ARG A 33 12.44 -5.79 -8.84
CA ARG A 33 13.56 -6.42 -8.12
C ARG A 33 14.28 -7.46 -8.96
N SER A 34 13.53 -8.32 -9.65
CA SER A 34 14.13 -9.31 -10.54
C SER A 34 14.95 -8.64 -11.65
N SER A 35 14.39 -7.60 -12.28
CA SER A 35 15.08 -6.83 -13.32
C SER A 35 16.29 -6.06 -12.80
N ALA A 36 16.18 -5.43 -11.63
CA ALA A 36 17.27 -4.73 -10.96
C ALA A 36 18.44 -5.66 -10.66
N SER A 37 18.14 -6.85 -10.14
CA SER A 37 19.15 -7.88 -9.87
C SER A 37 19.87 -8.29 -11.15
N ARG A 38 19.14 -8.58 -12.23
CA ARG A 38 19.75 -8.92 -13.53
C ARG A 38 20.61 -7.79 -14.08
N LEU A 39 20.16 -6.55 -13.96
CA LEU A 39 20.90 -5.38 -14.41
C LEU A 39 22.20 -5.22 -13.62
N HIS A 40 22.16 -5.37 -12.30
CA HIS A 40 23.34 -5.31 -11.45
C HIS A 40 24.39 -6.37 -11.81
N PHE A 41 23.96 -7.58 -12.18
CA PHE A 41 24.89 -8.62 -12.65
C PHE A 41 25.45 -8.34 -14.04
N ALA A 42 24.63 -7.82 -14.96
CA ALA A 42 25.01 -7.62 -16.36
C ALA A 42 25.80 -6.33 -16.61
N TRP A 43 25.64 -5.33 -15.75
CA TRP A 43 26.27 -4.02 -15.89
C TRP A 43 27.18 -3.72 -14.70
N GLN A 44 28.49 -3.80 -14.94
CA GLN A 44 29.53 -3.49 -13.97
C GLN A 44 30.42 -2.37 -14.52
N GLY A 45 30.69 -1.35 -13.69
CA GLY A 45 31.53 -0.19 -14.01
C GLY A 45 30.78 1.07 -14.45
N GLY A 46 31.49 2.20 -14.47
CA GLY A 46 30.89 3.52 -14.72
C GLY A 46 29.93 3.94 -13.60
N ASP A 47 28.81 4.55 -13.97
CA ASP A 47 27.76 5.03 -13.04
C ASP A 47 26.82 3.91 -12.54
N ALA A 48 27.18 2.65 -12.75
CA ALA A 48 26.34 1.49 -12.39
C ALA A 48 26.02 1.44 -10.89
N ASP A 49 26.98 1.77 -10.03
CA ASP A 49 26.78 1.76 -8.58
C ASP A 49 25.80 2.85 -8.13
N ASP A 50 25.94 4.06 -8.67
CA ASP A 50 25.05 5.18 -8.36
C ASP A 50 23.61 4.90 -8.83
N PHE A 51 23.46 4.39 -10.05
CA PHE A 51 22.16 3.97 -10.57
C PHE A 51 21.52 2.86 -9.72
N ASN A 52 22.28 1.81 -9.39
CA ASN A 52 21.77 0.71 -8.57
C ASN A 52 21.39 1.20 -7.16
N ASN A 53 22.15 2.14 -6.59
CA ASN A 53 21.82 2.75 -5.31
C ASN A 53 20.52 3.55 -5.37
N GLU A 54 20.32 4.36 -6.40
CA GLU A 54 19.09 5.12 -6.60
C GLU A 54 17.89 4.21 -6.82
N LEU A 55 18.04 3.17 -7.65
CA LEU A 55 17.01 2.17 -7.90
C LEU A 55 16.62 1.43 -6.61
N ASN A 56 17.60 1.04 -5.78
CA ASN A 56 17.33 0.40 -4.50
C ASN A 56 16.60 1.33 -3.51
N ARG A 57 16.91 2.63 -3.51
CA ARG A 57 16.16 3.63 -2.72
C ARG A 57 14.73 3.74 -3.19
N LEU A 58 14.51 3.81 -4.50
CA LEU A 58 13.17 3.85 -5.09
C LEU A 58 12.36 2.61 -4.71
N ILE A 59 12.94 1.41 -4.84
CA ILE A 59 12.30 0.15 -4.43
C ILE A 59 11.86 0.21 -2.95
N LYS A 60 12.76 0.62 -2.04
CA LYS A 60 12.43 0.75 -0.61
C LYS A 60 11.32 1.77 -0.35
N ASN A 61 11.31 2.90 -1.06
CA ASN A 61 10.26 3.90 -0.91
C ASN A 61 8.89 3.35 -1.33
N ILE A 62 8.84 2.60 -2.43
CA ILE A 62 7.61 1.96 -2.89
C ILE A 62 7.14 0.91 -1.88
N GLU A 63 8.04 0.11 -1.31
CA GLU A 63 7.68 -0.85 -0.25
C GLU A 63 7.01 -0.19 0.95
N ASN A 64 7.58 0.92 1.43
CA ASN A 64 7.02 1.68 2.53
C ASN A 64 5.62 2.20 2.21
N GLN A 65 5.38 2.63 0.96
CA GLN A 65 4.05 3.06 0.51
C GLN A 65 3.06 1.89 0.46
N VAL A 66 3.47 0.71 0.00
CA VAL A 66 2.59 -0.47 0.00
C VAL A 66 2.20 -0.87 1.42
N ILE A 67 3.15 -0.86 2.36
CA ILE A 67 2.88 -1.11 3.78
C ILE A 67 1.89 -0.07 4.33
N ALA A 68 2.05 1.20 3.97
CA ALA A 68 1.13 2.26 4.39
C ALA A 68 -0.29 2.04 3.83
N LEU A 69 -0.44 1.63 2.56
CA LEU A 69 -1.74 1.33 1.94
C LEU A 69 -2.44 0.17 2.66
N GLN A 70 -1.71 -0.91 2.95
CA GLN A 70 -2.25 -2.06 3.69
C GLN A 70 -2.70 -1.66 5.10
N ASN A 71 -1.88 -0.90 5.82
CA ASN A 71 -2.24 -0.40 7.14
C ASN A 71 -3.48 0.50 7.11
N LEU A 72 -3.61 1.36 6.10
CA LEU A 72 -4.79 2.21 5.92
C LEU A 72 -6.05 1.39 5.60
N SER A 73 -5.95 0.38 4.74
CA SER A 73 -7.04 -0.54 4.42
C SER A 73 -7.56 -1.26 5.68
N VAL A 74 -6.65 -1.82 6.48
CA VAL A 74 -7.00 -2.49 7.74
C VAL A 74 -7.65 -1.53 8.71
N ARG A 75 -7.10 -0.32 8.87
CA ARG A 75 -7.66 0.70 9.76
C ARG A 75 -9.07 1.13 9.32
N ALA A 76 -9.26 1.43 8.04
CA ALA A 76 -10.56 1.84 7.50
C ALA A 76 -11.62 0.74 7.67
N THR A 77 -11.24 -0.53 7.48
CA THR A 77 -12.14 -1.66 7.70
C THR A 77 -12.56 -1.75 9.17
N ARG A 78 -11.58 -1.65 10.09
CA ARG A 78 -11.84 -1.67 11.54
C ARG A 78 -12.72 -0.51 11.99
N GLU A 79 -12.50 0.69 11.47
CA GLU A 79 -13.30 1.87 11.80
C GLU A 79 -14.78 1.66 11.42
N VAL A 80 -15.04 1.06 10.26
CA VAL A 80 -16.40 0.72 9.84
C VAL A 80 -17.02 -0.34 10.76
N ASP A 81 -16.26 -1.37 11.15
CA ASP A 81 -16.78 -2.42 12.02
C ASP A 81 -17.10 -1.89 13.43
N GLU A 82 -16.25 -1.01 13.98
CA GLU A 82 -16.49 -0.29 15.24
C GLU A 82 -17.72 0.62 15.13
N TRP A 83 -17.88 1.32 14.00
CA TRP A 83 -19.02 2.19 13.74
C TRP A 83 -20.34 1.41 13.71
N ILE A 84 -20.41 0.32 12.94
CA ILE A 84 -21.59 -0.54 12.84
C ILE A 84 -21.94 -1.16 14.20
N SER A 85 -20.94 -1.60 14.96
CA SER A 85 -21.14 -2.15 16.30
C SER A 85 -21.75 -1.14 17.26
N ASN A 86 -21.30 0.12 17.21
CA ASN A 86 -21.80 1.17 18.10
C ASN A 86 -23.18 1.66 17.70
N ASP A 87 -23.47 1.84 16.41
CA ASP A 87 -24.79 2.23 15.93
C ASP A 87 -25.85 1.15 16.21
N GLY A 88 -25.49 -0.13 16.00
CA GLY A 88 -26.38 -1.26 16.25
C GLY A 88 -26.65 -1.57 17.74
N ALA A 89 -25.85 -1.02 18.65
CA ALA A 89 -26.05 -1.16 20.09
C ALA A 89 -27.02 -0.12 20.68
N THR A 90 -27.42 0.89 19.89
CA THR A 90 -28.29 2.01 20.32
C THR A 90 -29.71 1.99 19.75
N SER A 91 -30.06 0.95 18.98
CA SER A 91 -31.41 0.73 18.41
C SER A 91 -32.12 -0.45 19.06
#